data_AF-A0A818FV19-F1
#
_entry.id   AF-A0A818FV19-F1
#
_cell.length_a   1.000
_cell.length_b   1.000
_cell.length_c   1.000
_cell.angle_alpha   90.00
_cell.angle_beta   90.00
_cell.angle_gamma   90.00
#
_symmetry.space_group_name_H-M   'P 1'
#
loop_
_entity.id
_entity.type
_entity.pdbx_description
1 polymer ?
#
loop_
_entity_poly.entity_id
_entity_poly.type
_entity_poly.pdbx_seq_one_letter_code
_entity_poly.pdbx_strand_id
1 'polypeptide(L)'
;LLKSRLTTIKIASFNLRRYSLAKATSTNSINTHISKILQRYDLIFLQEIIDTSDNNQVVNILLNHIHKKSKLKKYEAIMSPPLGSTSYKER
;
A
#
# COMPACT_ATOMS: atom_id res chain seq x y z
N LEU A 1 19.32 -25.11 23.58
CA LEU A 1 19.64 -23.68 23.37
C LEU A 1 18.79 -23.13 22.23
N LEU A 2 17.62 -22.54 22.54
CA LEU A 2 16.80 -21.82 21.57
C LEU A 2 17.51 -20.49 21.27
N LYS A 3 18.27 -20.42 20.17
CA LYS A 3 18.70 -19.13 19.61
C LYS A 3 17.42 -18.41 19.16
N SER A 4 16.97 -17.40 19.90
CA SER A 4 15.99 -16.45 19.36
C SER A 4 16.61 -15.83 18.11
N ARG A 5 16.03 -16.07 16.95
CA ARG A 5 16.40 -15.35 15.74
C ARG A 5 16.10 -13.88 16.04
N LEU A 6 17.14 -13.04 16.14
CA LEU A 6 16.95 -11.59 16.19
C LEU A 6 16.37 -11.18 14.84
N THR A 7 15.05 -11.02 14.78
CA THR A 7 14.33 -10.54 13.61
C THR A 7 14.16 -9.03 13.76
N THR A 8 14.89 -8.25 12.97
CA THR A 8 14.66 -6.81 12.88
C THR A 8 13.37 -6.55 12.12
N ILE A 9 12.40 -5.89 12.75
CA ILE A 9 11.17 -5.43 12.09
C ILE A 9 11.46 -4.11 11.38
N LYS A 10 11.11 -4.01 10.09
CA LYS A 10 11.25 -2.77 9.31
C LYS A 10 9.90 -2.07 9.20
N ILE A 11 9.81 -0.87 9.75
CA ILE A 11 8.61 -0.03 9.74
C ILE A 11 8.89 1.25 8.95
N ALA A 12 7.91 1.73 8.18
CA ALA A 12 8.01 3.02 7.48
C ALA A 12 6.66 3.72 7.31
N SER A 13 6.72 4.97 6.89
CA SER A 13 5.60 5.74 6.34
C SER A 13 5.96 6.24 4.96
N PHE A 14 5.04 6.17 4.00
CA PHE A 14 5.26 6.65 2.65
C PHE A 14 4.02 7.36 2.10
N ASN A 15 4.17 8.63 1.76
CA ASN A 15 3.13 9.39 1.09
C ASN A 15 3.15 9.08 -0.42
N LEU A 16 2.10 8.42 -0.90
CA LEU A 16 1.90 8.10 -2.31
C LEU A 16 1.13 9.22 -2.98
N ARG A 17 1.79 10.37 -3.14
CA ARG A 17 1.18 11.65 -3.58
C ARG A 17 0.04 11.45 -4.57
N ARG A 18 -1.19 11.79 -4.18
CA ARG A 18 -2.43 11.63 -4.96
C ARG A 18 -2.52 10.28 -5.68
N TYR A 19 -2.44 9.17 -4.96
CA TYR A 19 -2.57 7.82 -5.55
C TYR A 19 -4.03 7.46 -5.68
N SER A 20 -4.59 7.74 -6.86
CA SER A 20 -5.99 7.50 -7.20
C SER A 20 -6.16 6.29 -8.11
N LEU A 21 -7.41 5.93 -8.40
CA LEU A 21 -7.76 4.88 -9.36
C LEU A 21 -7.05 5.06 -10.71
N ALA A 22 -6.97 6.29 -11.22
CA ALA A 22 -6.29 6.57 -12.49
C ALA A 22 -4.81 6.18 -12.45
N LYS A 23 -4.08 6.46 -11.36
CA LYS A 23 -2.68 6.03 -11.22
C LYS A 23 -2.58 4.52 -11.03
N ALA A 24 -3.46 3.96 -10.21
CA ALA A 24 -3.48 2.54 -9.92
C ALA A 24 -3.70 1.67 -11.18
N THR A 25 -4.45 2.14 -12.17
CA THR A 25 -4.75 1.37 -13.40
C THR A 25 -3.84 1.70 -14.59
N SER A 26 -3.43 2.96 -14.77
CA SER A 26 -2.74 3.39 -16.00
C SER A 26 -1.22 3.19 -16.00
N THR A 27 -0.59 3.04 -14.83
CA THR A 27 0.87 3.15 -14.70
C THR A 27 1.54 1.90 -14.14
N ASN A 28 1.63 0.86 -14.96
CA ASN A 28 2.23 -0.42 -14.56
C ASN A 28 3.70 -0.28 -14.10
N SER A 29 4.46 0.67 -14.68
CA SER A 29 5.81 1.01 -14.25
C SER A 29 5.82 1.63 -12.85
N ILE A 30 4.92 2.57 -12.54
CA ILE A 30 4.80 3.20 -11.22
C ILE A 30 4.43 2.14 -10.16
N ASN A 31 3.42 1.32 -10.43
CA ASN A 31 3.00 0.26 -9.51
C ASN A 31 4.12 -0.77 -9.26
N THR A 32 4.98 -1.01 -10.25
CA THR A 32 6.17 -1.85 -10.08
C THR A 32 7.18 -1.23 -9.12
N HIS A 33 7.46 0.08 -9.23
CA HIS A 33 8.37 0.78 -8.32
C HIS A 33 7.79 0.86 -6.90
N ILE A 34 6.52 1.20 -6.77
CA ILE A 34 5.82 1.20 -5.48
C ILE A 34 5.91 -0.19 -4.85
N SER A 35 5.57 -1.25 -5.58
CA SER A 35 5.65 -2.62 -5.05
C SER A 35 7.05 -2.97 -4.52
N LYS A 36 8.12 -2.57 -5.23
CA LYS A 36 9.51 -2.77 -4.78
C LYS A 36 9.81 -1.99 -3.50
N ILE A 37 9.27 -0.78 -3.35
CA ILE A 37 9.45 0.03 -2.13
C ILE A 37 8.72 -0.64 -0.95
N LEU A 38 7.45 -1.00 -1.13
CA LEU A 38 6.62 -1.56 -0.06
C LEU A 38 7.18 -2.88 0.47
N GLN A 39 7.66 -3.75 -0.42
CA GLN A 39 8.26 -5.06 -0.07
C GLN A 39 9.50 -4.98 0.84
N ARG A 40 10.09 -3.79 1.01
CA ARG A 40 11.23 -3.58 1.91
C ARG A 40 10.86 -3.57 3.39
N TYR A 41 9.57 -3.38 3.70
CA TYR A 41 9.07 -3.13 5.05
C TYR A 41 8.11 -4.23 5.48
N ASP A 42 8.09 -4.55 6.77
CA ASP A 42 7.15 -5.51 7.35
C ASP A 42 5.83 -4.82 7.71
N LEU A 43 5.89 -3.54 8.10
CA LEU A 43 4.75 -2.66 8.33
C LEU A 43 5.01 -1.32 7.63
N ILE A 44 4.03 -0.81 6.89
CA ILE A 44 4.15 0.49 6.24
C ILE A 44 2.81 1.24 6.27
N PHE A 45 2.86 2.51 6.65
CA PHE A 45 1.72 3.42 6.61
C PHE A 45 1.73 4.20 5.29
N LEU A 46 0.63 4.12 4.53
CA LEU A 46 0.47 4.82 3.26
C LEU A 46 -0.46 6.02 3.43
N GLN A 47 -0.09 7.14 2.83
CA GLN A 47 -0.83 8.41 2.88
C GLN A 47 -1.12 8.93 1.47
N GLU A 48 -2.09 9.84 1.36
CA GLU A 48 -2.61 10.39 0.10
C GLU A 48 -3.16 9.33 -0.88
N ILE A 49 -3.69 8.23 -0.35
CA ILE A 49 -4.53 7.32 -1.14
C ILE A 49 -5.86 8.02 -1.38
N ILE A 50 -6.21 8.25 -2.64
CA ILE A 50 -7.49 8.86 -3.02
C ILE A 50 -8.40 7.76 -3.50
N ASP A 51 -9.34 7.34 -2.66
CA ASP A 51 -10.30 6.28 -2.99
C ASP A 51 -11.72 6.67 -2.60
N THR A 52 -12.51 7.03 -3.63
CA THR A 52 -13.92 7.37 -3.50
C THR A 52 -14.84 6.14 -3.61
N SER A 53 -14.28 4.95 -3.82
CA SER A 53 -15.07 3.71 -3.92
C SER A 53 -15.42 3.16 -2.54
N ASP A 54 -16.61 2.56 -2.40
CA ASP A 54 -17.03 1.94 -1.15
C ASP A 54 -16.29 0.64 -0.85
N ASN A 55 -15.67 0.02 -1.88
CA ASN A 55 -15.03 -1.29 -1.80
C ASN A 55 -13.48 -1.23 -1.76
N ASN A 56 -12.87 -0.08 -1.46
CA ASN A 56 -11.41 0.10 -1.41
C ASN A 56 -10.70 -0.32 -2.71
N GLN A 57 -11.30 -0.01 -3.86
CA GLN A 57 -10.84 -0.43 -5.18
C GLN A 57 -9.37 -0.09 -5.42
N VAL A 58 -8.91 1.11 -5.03
CA VAL A 58 -7.53 1.57 -5.28
C VAL A 58 -6.53 0.73 -4.50
N VAL A 59 -6.82 0.44 -3.24
CA VAL A 59 -5.96 -0.37 -2.38
C VAL A 59 -5.97 -1.83 -2.81
N ASN A 60 -7.12 -2.37 -3.23
CA ASN A 60 -7.20 -3.73 -3.77
C ASN A 60 -6.36 -3.88 -5.04
N ILE A 61 -6.38 -2.89 -5.94
CA ILE A 61 -5.51 -2.88 -7.13
C ILE A 61 -4.04 -2.86 -6.71
N LEU A 62 -3.65 -2.03 -5.74
CA LEU A 62 -2.27 -1.98 -5.25
C LEU A 62 -1.83 -3.32 -4.65
N LEU A 63 -2.63 -3.93 -3.78
CA LEU A 63 -2.36 -5.25 -3.20
C LEU A 63 -2.20 -6.32 -4.28
N ASN A 64 -3.07 -6.32 -5.29
CA ASN A 64 -2.96 -7.23 -6.43
C ASN A 64 -1.63 -7.08 -7.19
N HIS A 65 -1.14 -5.85 -7.38
CA HIS A 65 0.17 -5.62 -7.99
C HIS A 65 1.31 -6.18 -7.12
N ILE A 66 1.25 -5.95 -5.81
CA ILE A 66 2.25 -6.43 -4.86
C ILE A 66 2.28 -7.96 -4.83
N HIS A 67 1.12 -8.60 -4.68
CA HIS A 67 0.99 -10.06 -4.57
C HIS A 67 1.33 -10.77 -5.87
N LYS A 68 0.95 -10.25 -7.05
CA LYS A 68 1.34 -10.85 -8.34
C LYS A 68 2.86 -10.87 -8.53
N LYS A 69 3.56 -9.87 -7.99
CA LYS A 69 5.03 -9.75 -8.12
C LYS A 69 5.79 -10.43 -6.98
N SER A 70 5.15 -10.69 -5.84
CA SER A 70 5.77 -11.24 -4.64
C SER A 70 5.44 -12.72 -4.47
N LYS A 71 6.46 -13.58 -4.44
CA LYS A 71 6.31 -15.00 -4.06
C LYS A 71 6.41 -15.24 -2.55
N LEU A 72 6.89 -14.25 -1.78
CA LEU A 72 7.41 -14.49 -0.42
C LEU A 72 6.64 -13.75 0.68
N LYS A 73 6.07 -12.58 0.39
CA LYS A 73 5.32 -11.77 1.38
C LYS A 73 3.93 -11.44 0.84
N LYS A 74 2.91 -11.82 1.60
CA LYS A 74 1.53 -11.39 1.41
C LYS A 74 1.27 -10.23 2.38
N TYR A 75 0.85 -9.10 1.83
CA TYR A 75 0.37 -7.97 2.63
C TYR A 75 -1.14 -8.06 2.82
N GLU A 76 -1.58 -7.63 3.99
CA GLU A 76 -2.95 -7.25 4.27
C GLU A 76 -2.98 -5.74 4.50
N ALA A 77 -4.13 -5.10 4.28
CA ALA A 77 -4.31 -3.67 4.47
C ALA A 77 -5.39 -3.41 5.51
N ILE A 78 -5.12 -2.44 6.38
CA ILE A 78 -6.10 -1.84 7.28
C ILE A 78 -6.33 -0.42 6.78
N MET A 79 -7.60 -0.04 6.63
CA MET A 79 -8.02 1.23 6.04
C MET A 79 -8.66 2.11 7.09
N SER A 80 -8.39 3.42 7.00
CA SER A 80 -9.15 4.40 7.76
C SER A 80 -10.52 4.66 7.09
N PRO A 81 -11.51 5.21 7.82
CA PRO A 81 -12.67 5.83 7.20
C PRO A 81 -12.21 6.98 6.27
N PRO A 82 -12.98 7.34 5.22
CA PRO A 82 -12.62 8.47 4.37
C PRO A 82 -12.43 9.77 5.16
N LEU A 83 -11.22 10.33 5.13
CA LEU A 83 -10.84 11.57 5.82
C LEU A 83 -10.75 12.74 4.84
N GLY A 84 -11.26 13.91 5.23
CA GLY A 84 -11.22 15.14 4.42
C GLY A 84 -12.54 15.91 4.48
N SER A 85 -12.49 17.24 4.42
CA SER A 85 -13.68 18.09 4.56
C SER A 85 -14.48 18.26 3.27
N THR A 86 -13.94 17.90 2.11
CA THR A 86 -14.53 18.14 0.79
C THR A 86 -14.70 16.84 -0.01
N SER A 87 -14.95 16.93 -1.33
CA SER A 87 -14.98 15.78 -2.23
C SER A 87 -13.63 15.05 -2.36
N TYR A 88 -12.55 15.69 -1.91
CA TYR A 88 -11.25 15.05 -1.76
C TYR A 88 -11.22 14.28 -0.45
N LYS A 89 -11.32 12.95 -0.54
CA LYS A 89 -11.30 12.03 0.60
C LYS A 89 -10.09 11.11 0.52
N GLU A 90 -9.29 11.11 1.57
CA GLU A 90 -8.12 10.25 1.75
C GLU A 90 -8.49 9.01 2.57
N ARG A 91 -7.76 7.91 2.40
CA ARG A 91 -7.88 6.69 3.22
C ARG A 91 -6.54 6.22 3.75
#